data_AF-A0A523G3L2-F1
#
_entry.id   AF-A0A523G3L2-F1
#
_cell.length_a   1.000
_cell.length_b   1.000
_cell.length_c   1.000
_cell.angle_alpha   90.00
_cell.angle_beta   90.00
_cell.angle_gamma   90.00
#
_symmetry.space_group_name_H-M   'P 1'
#
loop_
_entity.id
_entity.type
_entity.pdbx_description
1 polymer ?
#
loop_
_entity_poly.entity_id
_entity_poly.type
_entity_poly.pdbx_seq_one_letter_code
_entity_poly.pdbx_strand_id
1 'polypeptide(L)'
;MEVETPSSYNQRVVDCLEHFNHLNNSYLLLGKGRNDNETSLVWVNKGRYKGFGFVDDTIQESQIEDLTQNVKPYADNQDIQRIISSYMNAHPHYKQLKL
;
A
#
# COMPACT_ATOMS: atom_id res chain seq x y z
N MET A 1 31.40 23.27 14.84
CA MET A 1 30.82 21.91 14.76
C MET A 1 29.46 22.00 15.42
N GLU A 2 28.40 22.00 14.60
CA GLU A 2 27.03 21.98 15.09
C GLU A 2 26.70 20.53 15.45
N VAL A 3 26.56 20.26 16.74
CA VAL A 3 26.25 18.93 17.28
C VAL A 3 24.74 18.78 17.25
N GLU A 4 24.23 17.92 16.38
CA GLU A 4 22.81 17.56 16.36
C GLU A 4 22.40 17.07 17.76
N THR A 5 21.33 17.63 18.33
CA THR A 5 20.82 17.19 19.63
C THR A 5 20.27 15.76 19.52
N PRO A 6 20.35 14.94 20.58
CA PRO A 6 19.84 13.57 20.57
C PRO A 6 18.38 13.47 20.14
N SER A 7 17.59 14.52 20.43
CA SER A 7 16.19 14.63 20.04
C SER A 7 15.99 14.78 18.53
N SER A 8 16.83 15.58 17.85
CA SER A 8 16.78 15.75 16.38
C SER A 8 17.18 14.47 15.66
N TYR A 9 18.23 13.78 16.17
CA TYR A 9 18.64 12.48 15.65
C TYR A 9 17.55 11.42 15.84
N ASN A 10 16.96 11.33 17.02
CA ASN A 10 15.89 10.37 17.31
C ASN A 10 14.64 10.64 16.46
N GLN A 11 14.26 11.89 16.23
CA GLN A 11 13.17 12.21 15.31
C GLN A 11 13.48 11.77 13.88
N ARG A 12 14.69 12.03 13.37
CA ARG A 12 15.12 11.55 12.03
C ARG A 12 15.10 10.03 11.94
N VAL A 13 15.50 9.33 12.99
CA VAL A 13 15.48 7.87 13.05
C VAL A 13 14.04 7.35 13.07
N VAL A 14 13.13 7.99 13.81
CA VAL A 14 11.70 7.64 13.82
C VAL A 14 11.06 7.90 12.45
N ASP A 15 11.30 9.05 11.83
CA ASP A 15 10.84 9.36 10.46
C ASP A 15 11.37 8.36 9.42
N CYS A 16 12.65 7.97 9.52
CA CYS A 16 13.20 6.92 8.67
C CYS A 16 12.55 5.57 8.92
N LEU A 17 12.34 5.17 10.19
CA LEU A 17 11.70 3.90 10.55
C LEU A 17 10.23 3.85 10.10
N GLU A 18 9.50 4.97 10.18
CA GLU A 18 8.14 5.10 9.63
C GLU A 18 8.14 4.87 8.11
N HIS A 19 9.11 5.49 7.40
CA HIS A 19 9.28 5.29 5.96
C HIS A 19 9.62 3.84 5.58
N PHE A 20 10.45 3.15 6.38
CA PHE A 20 10.80 1.75 6.17
C PHE A 20 9.67 0.79 6.56
N ASN A 21 8.87 1.11 7.58
CA ASN A 21 7.70 0.33 7.95
C ASN A 21 6.63 0.36 6.85
N HIS A 22 6.47 1.48 6.15
CA HIS A 22 5.59 1.55 4.97
C HIS A 22 5.96 0.54 3.87
N LEU A 23 7.25 0.26 3.69
CA LEU A 23 7.74 -0.72 2.73
C LEU A 23 7.51 -2.17 3.18
N ASN A 24 7.33 -2.44 4.48
CA ASN A 24 7.16 -3.80 5.00
C ASN A 24 5.73 -4.14 5.43
N ASN A 25 4.81 -3.19 5.30
CA ASN A 25 3.41 -3.39 5.65
C ASN A 25 2.66 -4.17 4.57
N SER A 26 1.63 -4.89 5.00
CA SER A 26 0.67 -5.53 4.13
C SER A 26 -0.55 -4.62 4.01
N TYR A 27 -0.95 -4.30 2.78
CA TYR A 27 -2.05 -3.40 2.53
C TYR A 27 -2.75 -3.72 1.21
N LEU A 28 -4.01 -3.32 1.13
CA LEU A 28 -4.79 -3.27 -0.09
C LEU A 28 -4.94 -1.80 -0.51
N LEU A 29 -4.59 -1.51 -1.76
CA LEU A 29 -4.87 -0.23 -2.40
C LEU A 29 -6.22 -0.35 -3.11
N LEU A 30 -7.18 0.49 -2.72
CA LEU A 30 -8.52 0.52 -3.31
C LEU A 30 -8.68 1.73 -4.23
N GLY A 31 -9.05 1.48 -5.48
CA GLY A 31 -9.21 2.50 -6.51
C GLY A 31 -10.53 2.40 -7.25
N LYS A 32 -10.71 3.31 -8.23
CA LYS A 32 -11.85 3.20 -9.15
C LYS A 32 -11.76 1.89 -9.94
N GLY A 33 -12.83 1.11 -9.96
CA GLY A 33 -12.93 -0.05 -10.83
C GLY A 33 -13.19 0.34 -12.28
N ARG A 34 -13.56 -0.66 -13.08
CA ARG A 34 -13.81 -0.48 -14.52
C ARG A 34 -15.14 0.21 -14.79
N ASN A 35 -16.10 0.01 -13.89
CA ASN A 35 -17.45 0.57 -13.92
C ASN A 35 -17.73 1.24 -12.56
N ASP A 36 -18.77 2.07 -12.49
CA ASP A 36 -19.18 2.73 -11.24
C ASP A 36 -19.62 1.77 -10.13
N ASN A 37 -19.93 0.52 -10.49
CA ASN A 37 -20.31 -0.55 -9.56
C ASN A 37 -19.14 -1.45 -9.14
N GLU A 38 -17.92 -1.16 -9.56
CA GLU A 38 -16.75 -1.96 -9.22
C GLU A 38 -15.65 -1.09 -8.60
N THR A 39 -14.92 -1.67 -7.65
CA THR A 39 -13.72 -1.11 -7.04
C THR A 39 -12.51 -1.94 -7.46
N SER A 40 -11.44 -1.25 -7.88
CA SER A 40 -10.17 -1.92 -8.18
C SER A 40 -9.38 -2.13 -6.90
N LEU A 41 -8.65 -3.23 -6.84
CA LEU A 41 -7.84 -3.59 -5.68
C LEU A 41 -6.44 -4.03 -6.12
N VAL A 42 -5.43 -3.55 -5.41
CA VAL A 42 -4.04 -4.00 -5.55
C VAL A 42 -3.56 -4.50 -4.20
N TRP A 43 -3.09 -5.74 -4.17
CA TRP A 43 -2.61 -6.38 -2.95
C TRP A 43 -1.10 -6.32 -2.86
N VAL A 44 -0.62 -5.70 -1.79
CA VAL A 44 0.78 -5.70 -1.41
C VAL A 44 0.89 -6.40 -0.06
N ASN A 45 1.69 -7.46 0.00
CA ASN A 45 1.89 -8.23 1.21
C ASN A 45 3.37 -8.20 1.59
N LYS A 46 3.66 -7.67 2.79
CA LYS A 46 5.01 -7.49 3.31
C LYS A 46 5.95 -6.82 2.30
N GLY A 47 5.49 -5.71 1.72
CA GLY A 47 6.25 -4.98 0.70
C GLY A 47 6.33 -5.62 -0.68
N ARG A 48 5.74 -6.79 -0.89
CA ARG A 48 5.75 -7.46 -2.20
C ARG A 48 4.40 -7.38 -2.86
N TYR A 49 4.40 -6.95 -4.11
CA TYR A 49 3.22 -6.98 -4.94
C TYR A 49 2.78 -8.44 -5.10
N LYS A 50 1.50 -8.70 -4.81
CA LYS A 50 0.91 -10.02 -4.96
C LYS A 50 -0.01 -10.11 -6.16
N GLY A 51 -0.58 -9.00 -6.59
CA GLY A 51 -1.49 -8.97 -7.72
C GLY A 51 -2.48 -7.84 -7.66
N PHE A 52 -3.45 -7.90 -8.57
CA PHE A 52 -4.56 -6.96 -8.63
C PHE A 52 -5.86 -7.68 -8.96
N GLY A 53 -6.98 -7.03 -8.70
CA GLY A 53 -8.31 -7.54 -8.98
C GLY A 53 -9.34 -6.42 -9.11
N PHE A 54 -10.58 -6.84 -9.28
CA PHE A 54 -11.76 -5.97 -9.23
C PHE A 54 -12.79 -6.69 -8.39
N VAL A 55 -13.46 -5.93 -7.53
CA VAL A 55 -14.59 -6.41 -6.73
C VAL A 55 -15.77 -5.51 -6.96
N ASP A 56 -16.95 -6.07 -6.79
CA ASP A 56 -18.18 -5.30 -6.78
C ASP A 56 -18.18 -4.34 -5.57
N ASP A 57 -18.66 -3.11 -5.74
CA ASP A 57 -18.67 -2.08 -4.69
C ASP A 57 -19.55 -2.49 -3.49
N THR A 58 -20.39 -3.51 -3.68
CA THR A 58 -21.18 -4.15 -2.62
C THR A 58 -20.35 -4.92 -1.59
N ILE A 59 -19.08 -5.27 -1.89
CA ILE A 59 -18.22 -5.96 -0.95
C ILE A 59 -17.74 -5.00 0.14
N GLN A 60 -18.12 -5.28 1.38
CA GLN A 60 -17.69 -4.48 2.53
C GLN A 60 -16.20 -4.68 2.82
N GLU A 61 -15.51 -3.58 3.16
CA GLU A 61 -14.09 -3.56 3.56
C GLU A 61 -13.78 -4.45 4.77
N SER A 62 -14.81 -4.88 5.52
CA SER A 62 -14.71 -5.82 6.65
C SER A 62 -14.40 -7.26 6.21
N GLN A 63 -14.59 -7.62 4.94
CA GLN A 63 -14.29 -8.94 4.38
C GLN A 63 -12.94 -8.94 3.65
N ILE A 64 -11.90 -8.54 4.36
CA ILE A 64 -10.53 -8.44 3.85
C ILE A 64 -10.05 -9.75 3.21
N GLU A 65 -10.40 -10.88 3.82
CA GLU A 65 -10.02 -12.21 3.33
C GLU A 65 -10.61 -12.46 1.94
N ASP A 66 -11.90 -12.17 1.72
CA ASP A 66 -12.54 -12.25 0.41
C ASP A 66 -11.89 -11.32 -0.62
N LEU A 67 -11.53 -10.09 -0.23
CA LEU A 67 -10.82 -9.17 -1.12
C LEU A 67 -9.49 -9.77 -1.60
N THR A 68 -8.71 -10.36 -0.69
CA THR A 68 -7.43 -10.99 -1.06
C THR A 68 -7.60 -12.23 -1.92
N GLN A 69 -8.69 -12.99 -1.79
CA GLN A 69 -8.97 -14.15 -2.64
C GLN A 69 -9.36 -13.77 -4.08
N ASN A 70 -9.99 -12.60 -4.25
CA ASN A 70 -10.34 -12.07 -5.57
C ASN A 70 -9.15 -11.42 -6.29
N VAL A 71 -8.00 -11.31 -5.63
CA VAL A 71 -6.76 -10.83 -6.27
C VAL A 71 -6.24 -11.90 -7.22
N LYS A 72 -6.09 -11.55 -8.49
CA LYS A 72 -5.37 -12.40 -9.42
C LYS A 72 -3.87 -12.29 -9.14
N PRO A 73 -3.17 -13.39 -8.84
CA PRO A 73 -1.75 -13.33 -8.50
C PRO A 73 -0.89 -12.98 -9.73
N TYR A 74 0.07 -12.08 -9.53
CA TYR A 74 1.05 -11.70 -10.55
C TYR A 74 2.45 -11.61 -9.93
N ALA A 75 3.47 -11.83 -10.77
CA ALA A 75 4.85 -11.76 -10.33
C ALA A 75 5.23 -10.34 -9.91
N ASP A 76 5.82 -10.24 -8.73
CA ASP A 76 6.47 -9.02 -8.25
C ASP A 76 7.70 -8.70 -9.10
N ASN A 77 7.89 -7.42 -9.43
CA ASN A 77 9.11 -6.94 -10.05
C ASN A 77 9.44 -5.50 -9.60
N GLN A 78 10.68 -5.08 -9.83
CA GLN A 78 11.17 -3.78 -9.36
C GLN A 78 10.43 -2.60 -10.01
N ASP A 79 10.02 -2.73 -11.27
CA ASP A 79 9.26 -1.69 -11.97
C ASP A 79 7.87 -1.50 -11.37
N ILE A 80 7.16 -2.59 -11.06
CA ILE A 80 5.84 -2.58 -10.40
C ILE A 80 5.96 -1.93 -9.03
N GLN A 81 6.97 -2.32 -8.24
CA GLN A 81 7.24 -1.71 -6.95
C GLN A 81 7.46 -0.20 -7.09
N ARG A 82 8.26 0.23 -8.05
CA ARG A 82 8.52 1.65 -8.31
C ARG A 82 7.25 2.40 -8.74
N ILE A 83 6.41 1.79 -9.56
CA ILE A 83 5.11 2.36 -9.97
C ILE A 83 4.20 2.53 -8.75
N ILE A 84 4.08 1.49 -7.91
CA ILE A 84 3.25 1.52 -6.69
C ILE A 84 3.77 2.60 -5.72
N SER A 85 5.07 2.62 -5.44
CA SER A 85 5.67 3.64 -4.57
C SER A 85 5.48 5.05 -5.12
N SER A 86 5.70 5.25 -6.42
CA SER A 86 5.48 6.55 -7.07
C SER A 86 4.01 6.99 -6.98
N TYR A 87 3.08 6.05 -7.15
CA TYR A 87 1.65 6.33 -7.07
C TYR A 87 1.23 6.74 -5.66
N MET A 88 1.70 6.02 -4.63
CA MET A 88 1.42 6.35 -3.23
C MET A 88 1.99 7.71 -2.82
N ASN A 89 3.21 8.04 -3.28
CA ASN A 89 3.81 9.35 -3.02
C ASN A 89 3.03 10.50 -3.70
N ALA A 90 2.47 10.26 -4.89
CA ALA A 90 1.65 11.24 -5.59
C ALA A 90 0.24 11.38 -4.98
N HIS A 91 -0.27 10.35 -4.29
CA HIS A 91 -1.61 10.29 -3.70
C HIS A 91 -1.54 9.95 -2.20
N PRO A 92 -1.07 10.87 -1.34
CA PRO A 92 -0.86 10.60 0.08
C PRO A 92 -2.16 10.29 0.86
N HIS A 93 -3.32 10.68 0.33
CA HIS A 93 -4.64 10.40 0.91
C HIS A 93 -5.35 9.21 0.25
N TYR A 94 -4.62 8.37 -0.49
CA TYR A 94 -5.22 7.22 -1.12
C TYR A 94 -5.75 6.22 -0.09
N LYS A 95 -6.89 5.59 -0.40
CA LYS A 95 -7.56 4.67 0.52
C LYS A 95 -6.72 3.40 0.67
N GLN A 96 -6.12 3.23 1.84
CA GLN A 96 -5.30 2.07 2.19
C GLN A 96 -6.01 1.28 3.28
N LEU A 97 -6.24 -0.01 3.03
CA LEU A 97 -6.70 -0.93 4.05
C LEU A 97 -5.49 -1.70 4.58
N LYS A 98 -5.15 -1.50 5.85
CA LYS A 98 -4.04 -2.20 6.51
C LYS A 98 -4.49 -3.61 6.91
N LEU A 99 -3.66 -4.61 6.61
CA LEU A 99 -3.87 -6.03 6.90
C LEU A 99 -3.17 -6.46 8.19
#